data_AF-A0A0B4EK59-F1
#
_entry.id   AF-A0A0B4EK59-F1
#
_cell.length_a   1.000
_cell.length_b   1.000
_cell.length_c   1.000
_cell.angle_alpha   90.00
_cell.angle_beta   90.00
_cell.angle_gamma   90.00
#
_symmetry.space_group_name_H-M   'P 1'
#
loop_
_entity.id
_entity.type
_entity.pdbx_description
1 polymer ?
#
loop_
_entity_poly.entity_id
_entity_poly.type
_entity_poly.pdbx_seq_one_letter_code
_entity_poly.pdbx_strand_id
1 'polypeptide(L)'
;MKGWIKVMQKVKILAMETKLVPIDEVYANDYNPNIVAAPEMKLLEISIIENGFCYPIAVIKDENNKYCIVDGFHRYMVAKN
;
A
#
# COMPACT_ATOMS: atom_id res chain seq x y z
N MET A 1 9.48 -39.93 18.77
CA MET A 1 9.47 -38.83 17.77
C MET A 1 9.17 -37.52 18.48
N LYS A 2 10.17 -36.64 18.60
CA LYS A 2 10.01 -35.27 19.10
C LYS A 2 9.40 -34.40 17.99
N GLY A 3 8.59 -33.41 18.36
CA GLY A 3 8.57 -32.16 17.59
C GLY A 3 7.25 -31.70 16.97
N TRP A 4 6.11 -31.81 17.67
CA TRP A 4 4.86 -31.17 17.23
C TRP A 4 4.22 -30.37 18.38
N ILE A 5 5.01 -29.52 19.03
CA ILE A 5 4.44 -28.41 19.80
C ILE A 5 4.66 -27.17 18.93
N LYS A 6 3.69 -26.91 18.06
CA LYS A 6 3.63 -25.68 17.28
C LYS A 6 3.35 -24.56 18.28
N VAL A 7 4.39 -23.89 18.76
CA VAL A 7 4.26 -22.69 19.57
C VAL A 7 3.42 -21.72 18.74
N MET A 8 2.18 -21.46 19.18
CA MET A 8 1.33 -20.41 18.63
C MET A 8 2.00 -19.07 18.91
N GLN A 9 2.91 -18.65 18.04
CA GLN A 9 3.44 -17.30 18.06
C GLN A 9 2.27 -16.34 17.81
N LYS A 10 2.11 -15.37 18.71
CA LYS A 10 1.15 -14.28 18.52
C LYS A 10 1.57 -13.49 17.27
N VAL A 11 0.71 -13.48 16.26
CA VAL A 11 0.87 -12.62 15.09
C VAL A 11 0.67 -11.18 15.55
N LYS A 12 1.63 -10.30 15.23
CA LYS A 12 1.46 -8.86 15.47
C LYS A 12 0.54 -8.30 14.39
N ILE A 13 -0.59 -7.73 14.80
CA ILE A 13 -1.48 -7.00 13.89
C ILE A 13 -1.07 -5.53 13.94
N LEU A 14 -0.43 -5.04 12.87
CA LEU A 14 0.12 -3.69 12.82
C LEU A 14 -0.74 -2.72 12.00
N ALA A 15 -1.47 -3.23 11.01
CA ALA A 15 -2.41 -2.45 10.21
C ALA A 15 -3.76 -2.38 10.93
N MET A 16 -3.88 -1.46 11.89
CA MET A 16 -5.05 -1.36 12.77
C MET A 16 -6.01 -0.22 12.38
N GLU A 17 -5.51 0.80 11.68
CA GLU A 17 -6.28 2.00 11.37
C GLU A 17 -5.85 2.63 10.04
N THR A 18 -6.71 3.48 9.50
CA THR A 18 -6.43 4.29 8.31
C THR A 18 -6.28 5.75 8.72
N LYS A 19 -5.41 6.47 7.99
CA LYS A 19 -5.16 7.89 8.24
C LYS A 19 -4.90 8.62 6.93
N LEU A 20 -5.33 9.88 6.87
CA LEU A 20 -4.92 10.81 5.82
C LEU A 20 -3.52 11.32 6.15
N VAL A 21 -2.63 11.31 5.15
CA VAL A 21 -1.24 11.76 5.26
C VAL A 21 -0.88 12.64 4.07
N PRO A 22 0.06 13.60 4.24
CA PRO A 22 0.62 14.32 3.11
C PRO A 22 1.29 13.36 2.13
N ILE A 23 1.07 13.57 0.82
CA ILE A 23 1.59 12.67 -0.21
C ILE A 23 3.12 12.64 -0.26
N ASP A 24 3.78 13.73 0.16
CA ASP A 24 5.25 13.86 0.22
C ASP A 24 5.89 13.01 1.33
N GLU A 25 5.08 12.55 2.30
CA GLU A 25 5.52 11.58 3.31
C GLU A 25 5.44 10.14 2.78
N VAL A 26 4.85 9.91 1.60
CA VAL A 26 4.63 8.59 1.01
C VAL A 26 5.57 8.38 -0.18
N TYR A 27 6.26 7.25 -0.21
CA TYR A 27 7.18 6.89 -1.29
C TYR A 27 7.03 5.43 -1.72
N ALA A 28 7.30 5.17 -2.99
CA ALA A 28 7.43 3.82 -3.51
C ALA A 28 8.87 3.34 -3.33
N ASN A 29 9.04 2.06 -2.99
CA ASN A 29 10.35 1.41 -3.07
C ASN A 29 10.68 1.02 -4.52
N ASP A 30 11.91 0.57 -4.75
CA ASP A 30 12.41 0.19 -6.09
C ASP A 30 11.86 -1.15 -6.59
N TYR A 31 10.99 -1.81 -5.82
CA TYR A 31 10.42 -3.10 -6.16
C TYR A 31 8.92 -2.95 -6.48
N ASN A 32 8.62 -2.73 -7.76
CA ASN A 32 7.28 -2.97 -8.29
C ASN A 32 7.35 -3.87 -9.54
N PRO A 33 7.10 -5.19 -9.41
CA PRO A 33 7.12 -6.11 -10.55
C PRO A 33 5.89 -5.97 -11.46
N ASN A 34 4.87 -5.20 -11.05
CA ASN A 34 3.62 -5.07 -11.77
C ASN A 34 3.72 -3.98 -12.83
N ILE A 35 3.58 -4.38 -14.09
CA ILE A 35 3.39 -3.48 -15.22
C ILE A 35 1.90 -3.49 -15.56
N VAL A 36 1.26 -2.33 -15.46
CA VAL A 36 -0.13 -2.14 -15.88
C VAL A 36 -0.14 -1.40 -17.21
N ALA A 37 -0.97 -1.87 -18.14
CA ALA A 37 -1.10 -1.24 -19.45
C ALA A 37 -1.83 0.12 -19.34
N ALA A 38 -1.57 0.99 -20.32
CA ALA A 38 -2.02 2.38 -20.27
C ALA A 38 -3.56 2.55 -20.20
N PRO A 39 -4.39 1.75 -20.93
CA PRO A 39 -5.84 1.85 -20.81
C PRO A 39 -6.35 1.56 -19.39
N GLU A 40 -5.79 0.56 -18.73
CA GLU A 40 -6.15 0.15 -17.37
C GLU A 40 -5.76 1.23 -16.35
N MET A 41 -4.60 1.89 -16.54
CA MET A 41 -4.24 3.07 -15.75
C MET A 41 -5.23 4.22 -15.94
N LYS A 42 -5.71 4.45 -17.16
CA LYS A 42 -6.70 5.52 -17.43
C LYS A 42 -8.06 5.21 -16.79
N LEU A 43 -8.50 3.96 -16.85
CA LEU A 43 -9.73 3.53 -16.18
C LEU A 43 -9.63 3.68 -14.67
N LEU A 44 -8.46 3.38 -14.07
CA LEU A 44 -8.22 3.61 -12.65
C LEU A 44 -8.32 5.10 -12.29
N GLU A 45 -7.70 5.97 -13.09
CA GLU A 45 -7.77 7.43 -12.90
C GLU A 45 -9.22 7.93 -12.95
N ILE A 46 -9.99 7.53 -13.97
CA ILE A 46 -11.41 7.90 -14.11
C ILE A 46 -12.20 7.43 -12.88
N SER A 47 -12.00 6.18 -12.45
CA SER A 47 -12.70 5.63 -11.29
C SER A 47 -12.40 6.42 -10.01
N ILE A 48 -11.15 6.83 -9.78
CA ILE A 48 -10.75 7.63 -8.61
C ILE A 48 -11.34 9.05 -8.69
N ILE A 49 -11.38 9.66 -9.89
CA ILE A 49 -11.96 10.99 -10.07
C ILE A 49 -13.47 10.97 -9.79
N GLU A 50 -14.18 9.95 -10.29
CA GLU A 50 -15.64 9.86 -10.17
C GLU A 50 -16.08 9.41 -8.77
N ASN A 51 -15.32 8.53 -8.11
CA ASN A 51 -15.75 7.87 -6.87
C ASN A 51 -14.90 8.23 -5.64
N GLY A 52 -13.77 8.90 -5.84
CA GLY A 52 -12.78 9.14 -4.80
C GLY A 52 -11.96 7.88 -4.46
N PHE A 53 -11.13 8.01 -3.41
CA PHE A 53 -10.35 6.89 -2.88
C PHE A 53 -11.22 5.96 -2.02
N CYS A 54 -11.75 4.91 -2.64
CA CYS A 54 -12.57 3.91 -1.94
C CYS A 54 -11.76 2.98 -1.02
N TYR A 55 -10.45 2.84 -1.26
CA TYR A 55 -9.57 1.93 -0.52
C TYR A 55 -8.23 2.58 -0.19
N PRO A 56 -7.71 2.41 1.04
CA PRO A 56 -6.42 2.94 1.45
C PRO A 56 -5.25 2.23 0.75
N ILE A 57 -4.10 2.89 0.72
CA ILE A 57 -2.82 2.33 0.28
C ILE A 57 -2.15 1.67 1.49
N ALA A 58 -1.68 0.43 1.32
CA ALA A 58 -1.01 -0.28 2.39
C ALA A 58 0.44 0.18 2.46
N VAL A 59 0.87 0.59 3.65
CA VAL A 59 2.21 1.15 3.87
C VAL A 59 2.85 0.57 5.12
N ILE A 60 4.17 0.64 5.18
CA ILE A 60 4.96 0.48 6.41
C ILE A 60 5.65 1.80 6.72
N LYS A 61 5.75 2.14 8.01
CA LYS A 61 6.51 3.31 8.44
C LYS A 61 7.99 2.97 8.47
N ASP A 62 8.83 3.80 7.88
CA ASP A 62 10.28 3.66 7.93
C ASP A 62 10.87 4.32 9.19
N GLU A 63 12.19 4.21 9.33
CA GLU A 63 12.97 4.82 10.43
C GLU A 63 12.96 6.37 10.42
N ASN A 64 12.68 6.98 9.27
CA ASN A 64 12.60 8.43 9.08
C ASN A 64 11.16 8.96 9.22
N ASN A 65 10.24 8.15 9.74
CA ASN A 65 8.81 8.44 9.86
C ASN A 65 8.04 8.64 8.54
N LYS A 66 8.62 8.26 7.39
CA LYS A 66 7.94 8.23 6.09
C LYS A 66 7.19 6.91 5.89
N TYR A 67 6.30 6.88 4.90
CA TYR A 67 5.47 5.73 4.56
C TYR A 67 5.95 5.10 3.26
N CYS A 68 6.54 3.92 3.37
CA CYS A 68 6.92 3.10 2.22
C CYS A 68 5.70 2.30 1.76
N ILE A 69 5.37 2.38 0.47
CA ILE A 69 4.26 1.63 -0.14
C ILE A 69 4.59 0.14 -0.16
N VAL A 70 3.64 -0.66 0.34
CA VAL A 70 3.63 -2.13 0.23
C VAL A 70 2.65 -2.59 -0.85
N ASP A 71 1.47 -1.97 -0.90
CA ASP A 71 0.44 -2.25 -1.92
C ASP A 71 -0.37 -0.98 -2.22
N GLY A 72 -0.86 -0.86 -3.46
CA GLY A 72 -1.59 0.30 -3.96
C GLY A 72 -0.74 1.27 -4.78
N PHE A 73 0.39 0.83 -5.34
CA PHE A 73 1.31 1.66 -6.13
C PHE A 73 0.62 2.46 -7.25
N HIS A 74 -0.20 1.82 -8.10
CA HIS A 74 -0.88 2.54 -9.19
C HIS A 74 -1.85 3.61 -8.71
N ARG A 75 -2.49 3.41 -7.54
CA ARG A 75 -3.34 4.44 -6.91
C ARG A 75 -2.50 5.62 -6.41
N TYR A 76 -1.33 5.34 -5.83
CA TYR A 76 -0.37 6.40 -5.48
C TYR A 76 0.08 7.20 -6.70
N MET A 77 0.41 6.52 -7.82
CA MET A 77 0.81 7.18 -9.06
C MET A 77 -0.28 8.12 -9.59
N VAL A 78 -1.55 7.69 -9.56
CA VAL A 78 -2.67 8.56 -9.93
C VAL A 78 -2.79 9.77 -8.99
N ALA A 79 -2.66 9.58 -7.68
CA ALA A 79 -2.78 10.68 -6.71
C ALA A 79 -1.61 11.68 -6.74
N LYS A 80 -0.45 11.28 -7.26
CA LYS A 80 0.75 12.12 -7.33
C LYS A 80 0.82 12.98 -8.60
N ASN A 81 0.06 12.62 -9.63
CA ASN A 81 -0.08 13.43 -10.85
C ASN A 81 -0.92 14.68 -10.59
#